data_AF-A0A1B6K1D9-F1
#
_entry.id   AF-A0A1B6K1D9-F1
#
_cell.length_a   1.000
_cell.length_b   1.000
_cell.length_c   1.000
_cell.angle_alpha   90.00
_cell.angle_beta   90.00
_cell.angle_gamma   90.00
#
_symmetry.space_group_name_H-M   'P 1'
#
loop_
_entity.id
_entity.type
_entity.pdbx_description
1 polymer ?
#
loop_
_entity_poly.entity_id
_entity_poly.type
_entity_poly.pdbx_seq_one_letter_code
_entity_poly.pdbx_strand_id
1 'polypeptide(L)'
;LERELAAGIKMNSRILVVTGSGDSASQYMNYMNVFFTAQKHNIILDVCSLDQNLGLLQQGCDITGGLYLKLTVARLPGLLEYLLWVFLPEPPIRKKLVLPPPVKVDYRAACFCHRQLVDIGYVCSVCLSIFCKFSPICTTCHAVFRTPGALPVKPKKKKPKMSL
;
A
#
# COMPACT_ATOMS: atom_id res chain seq x y z
N LEU A 1 -12.41 -34.96 5.84
CA LEU A 1 -11.94 -33.57 6.03
C LEU A 1 -13.19 -32.70 6.11
N GLU A 2 -13.74 -32.52 7.30
CA GLU A 2 -14.80 -31.52 7.52
C GLU A 2 -14.18 -30.15 7.22
N ARG A 3 -14.65 -29.51 6.14
CA ARG A 3 -14.11 -28.23 5.66
C ARG A 3 -14.62 -27.04 6.47
N GLU A 4 -15.61 -27.27 7.33
CA GLU A 4 -16.33 -26.24 8.07
C GLU A 4 -16.15 -26.46 9.57
N LEU A 5 -15.68 -25.43 10.27
CA LEU A 5 -15.70 -25.40 11.72
C LEU A 5 -17.10 -25.06 12.21
N ALA A 6 -17.52 -25.67 13.32
CA ALA A 6 -18.78 -25.36 13.97
C ALA A 6 -18.87 -23.85 14.30
N ALA A 7 -20.08 -23.29 14.18
CA ALA A 7 -20.35 -21.89 14.45
C ALA A 7 -19.90 -21.53 15.89
N GLY A 8 -18.98 -20.56 16.01
CA GLY A 8 -18.43 -20.10 17.29
C GLY A 8 -16.95 -20.45 17.53
N ILE A 9 -16.35 -21.32 16.72
CA ILE A 9 -14.91 -21.62 16.82
C ILE A 9 -14.10 -20.60 16.00
N LYS A 10 -13.09 -19.99 16.64
CA LYS A 10 -12.20 -19.02 15.99
C LYS A 10 -11.27 -19.74 15.00
N MET A 11 -11.51 -19.57 13.70
CA MET A 11 -10.66 -20.12 12.65
C MET A 11 -9.36 -19.30 12.53
N ASN A 12 -8.22 -19.98 12.50
CA ASN A 12 -6.95 -19.36 12.13
C ASN A 12 -6.89 -19.28 10.60
N SER A 13 -7.38 -18.17 10.05
CA SER A 13 -7.45 -17.94 8.61
C SER A 13 -6.23 -17.19 8.09
N ARG A 14 -5.72 -17.61 6.94
CA ARG A 14 -4.63 -16.96 6.21
C ARG A 14 -4.95 -16.97 4.73
N ILE A 15 -4.51 -15.93 4.03
CA ILE A 15 -4.62 -15.80 2.59
C ILE A 15 -3.23 -15.90 1.98
N LEU A 16 -3.04 -16.82 1.03
CA LEU A 16 -1.84 -16.90 0.19
C LEU A 16 -2.24 -16.53 -1.24
N VAL A 17 -1.59 -15.51 -1.79
CA VAL A 17 -1.76 -15.08 -3.18
C VAL A 17 -0.54 -15.49 -3.96
N VAL A 18 -0.73 -16.33 -4.99
CA VAL A 18 0.32 -16.66 -5.96
C VAL A 18 -0.08 -16.05 -7.29
N THR A 19 0.74 -15.15 -7.82
CA THR A 19 0.43 -14.45 -9.07
C THR A 19 1.68 -14.19 -9.89
N GLY A 20 1.56 -14.38 -11.21
CA GLY A 20 2.55 -13.92 -12.20
C GLY A 20 2.07 -12.74 -13.04
N SER A 21 0.86 -12.22 -12.76
CA SER A 21 0.35 -11.03 -13.43
C SER A 21 0.76 -9.76 -12.70
N GLY A 22 0.91 -8.67 -13.47
CA GLY A 22 1.18 -7.34 -12.92
C GLY A 22 -0.02 -6.74 -12.19
N ASP A 23 0.25 -5.82 -11.27
CA ASP A 23 -0.78 -5.06 -10.56
C ASP A 23 -1.48 -4.06 -11.50
N SER A 24 -2.80 -3.89 -11.32
CA SER A 24 -3.56 -2.83 -11.98
C SER A 24 -3.85 -1.69 -11.02
N ALA A 25 -3.33 -0.50 -11.32
CA ALA A 25 -3.62 0.73 -10.56
C ALA A 25 -5.12 1.08 -10.52
N SER A 26 -5.93 0.54 -11.44
CA SER A 26 -7.38 0.70 -11.43
C SER A 26 -8.04 0.13 -10.17
N GLN A 27 -7.47 -0.92 -9.58
CA GLN A 27 -8.03 -1.67 -8.45
C GLN A 27 -7.47 -1.23 -7.09
N TYR A 28 -6.66 -0.18 -7.06
CA TYR A 28 -5.97 0.29 -5.84
C TYR A 28 -6.89 0.42 -4.62
N MET A 29 -8.05 1.10 -4.78
CA MET A 29 -9.00 1.30 -3.68
C MET A 29 -9.60 -0.01 -3.17
N ASN A 30 -9.93 -0.92 -4.09
CA ASN A 30 -10.52 -2.21 -3.73
C ASN A 30 -9.52 -3.04 -2.92
N TYR A 31 -8.26 -3.10 -3.36
CA TYR A 31 -7.19 -3.78 -2.64
C TYR A 31 -6.95 -3.16 -1.26
N MET A 32 -6.82 -1.82 -1.16
CA MET A 32 -6.60 -1.16 0.12
C MET A 32 -7.71 -1.45 1.13
N ASN A 33 -8.98 -1.37 0.70
CA ASN A 33 -10.12 -1.69 1.57
C ASN A 33 -10.07 -3.15 2.05
N VAL A 34 -9.68 -4.09 1.18
CA VAL A 34 -9.51 -5.49 1.54
C VAL A 34 -8.35 -5.67 2.53
N PHE A 35 -7.22 -5.00 2.34
CA PHE A 35 -6.07 -5.11 3.25
C PHE A 35 -6.39 -4.59 4.66
N PHE A 36 -7.04 -3.42 4.77
CA PHE A 36 -7.47 -2.89 6.07
C PHE A 36 -8.52 -3.77 6.74
N THR A 37 -9.43 -4.35 5.94
CA THR A 37 -10.43 -5.29 6.44
C THR A 37 -9.76 -6.57 6.96
N ALA A 38 -8.83 -7.15 6.19
CA ALA A 38 -8.06 -8.32 6.58
C ALA A 38 -7.25 -8.07 7.86
N GLN A 39 -6.59 -6.91 7.97
CA GLN A 39 -5.88 -6.49 9.17
C GLN A 39 -6.81 -6.43 10.39
N LYS A 40 -8.01 -5.85 10.24
CA LYS A 40 -9.02 -5.78 11.32
C LYS A 40 -9.50 -7.16 11.77
N HIS A 41 -9.61 -8.11 10.83
CA HIS A 41 -9.96 -9.50 11.11
C HIS A 41 -8.77 -10.36 11.56
N ASN A 42 -7.56 -9.77 11.68
CA ASN A 42 -6.32 -10.48 11.98
C ASN A 42 -6.01 -11.63 11.00
N ILE A 43 -6.40 -11.45 9.73
CA ILE A 43 -6.09 -12.39 8.65
C ILE A 43 -4.82 -11.92 7.97
N ILE A 44 -3.81 -12.80 7.93
CA ILE A 44 -2.51 -12.49 7.33
C ILE A 44 -2.54 -12.77 5.83
N LEU A 45 -1.96 -11.84 5.06
CA LEU A 45 -1.84 -11.94 3.62
C LEU A 45 -0.39 -12.18 3.21
N ASP A 46 -0.13 -13.35 2.66
CA ASP A 46 1.14 -13.73 2.09
C ASP A 46 1.08 -13.69 0.57
N VAL A 47 2.12 -13.18 -0.07
CA VAL A 47 2.17 -13.01 -1.53
C VAL A 47 3.44 -13.63 -2.09
N CYS A 48 3.26 -14.48 -3.09
CA CYS A 48 4.32 -15.02 -3.92
C CYS A 48 4.16 -14.48 -5.35
N SER A 49 5.03 -13.55 -5.74
CA SER A 49 5.05 -12.99 -7.09
C SER A 49 6.00 -13.78 -7.99
N LEU A 50 5.51 -14.17 -9.17
CA LEU A 50 6.30 -14.81 -10.21
C LEU A 50 6.78 -13.72 -11.18
N ASP A 51 8.05 -13.37 -11.07
CA ASP A 51 8.81 -12.45 -11.94
C ASP A 51 8.41 -10.96 -11.91
N GLN A 52 7.21 -10.64 -11.45
CA GLN A 52 6.70 -9.28 -11.38
C GLN A 52 7.07 -8.56 -10.06
N ASN A 53 7.08 -7.23 -10.10
CA ASN A 53 7.15 -6.40 -8.90
C ASN A 53 5.76 -5.84 -8.61
N LEU A 54 5.15 -6.26 -7.51
CA LEU A 54 3.77 -5.93 -7.18
C LEU A 54 3.76 -5.00 -5.97
N GLY A 55 3.96 -3.70 -6.23
CA GLY A 55 4.09 -2.69 -5.17
C GLY A 55 2.84 -2.57 -4.30
N LEU A 56 1.65 -2.78 -4.87
CA LEU A 56 0.40 -2.71 -4.12
C LEU A 56 0.23 -3.91 -3.18
N LEU A 57 0.57 -5.10 -3.66
CA LEU A 57 0.53 -6.31 -2.84
C LEU A 57 1.63 -6.32 -1.78
N GLN A 58 2.79 -5.70 -2.04
CA GLN A 58 3.81 -5.46 -1.01
C GLN A 58 3.27 -4.62 0.15
N GLN A 59 2.52 -3.55 -0.15
CA GLN A 59 1.83 -2.76 0.88
C GLN A 59 0.82 -3.62 1.65
N GLY A 60 0.05 -4.46 0.95
CA GLY A 60 -0.89 -5.39 1.59
C GLY A 60 -0.23 -6.37 2.56
N CYS A 61 0.92 -6.95 2.19
CA CYS A 61 1.72 -7.79 3.07
C CYS A 61 2.18 -7.02 4.32
N ASP A 62 2.71 -5.82 4.16
CA ASP A 62 3.24 -5.03 5.29
C ASP A 62 2.11 -4.58 6.25
N ILE A 63 0.96 -4.13 5.71
CA ILE A 63 -0.22 -3.76 6.50
C ILE A 63 -0.75 -4.94 7.34
N THR A 64 -0.82 -6.13 6.73
CA THR A 64 -1.33 -7.34 7.42
C THR A 64 -0.27 -8.04 8.26
N GLY A 65 1.01 -7.65 8.16
CA GLY A 65 2.14 -8.33 8.81
C GLY A 65 2.49 -9.68 8.19
N GLY A 66 2.12 -9.89 6.93
CA GLY A 66 2.46 -11.07 6.14
C GLY A 66 3.79 -10.95 5.41
N LEU A 67 4.05 -11.91 4.52
CA LEU A 67 5.30 -12.01 3.78
C LEU A 67 5.09 -11.79 2.28
N TYR A 68 5.96 -10.99 1.69
CA TYR A 68 6.08 -10.84 0.24
C TYR A 68 7.36 -11.52 -0.25
N LEU A 69 7.25 -12.45 -1.19
CA LEU A 69 8.38 -13.06 -1.88
C LEU A 69 8.25 -12.85 -3.39
N LYS A 70 9.33 -12.39 -4.02
CA LYS A 70 9.46 -12.38 -5.46
C LYS A 70 10.36 -13.51 -5.91
N LEU A 71 9.84 -14.40 -6.75
CA LEU A 71 10.60 -15.43 -7.44
C LEU A 71 10.94 -14.97 -8.84
N THR A 72 12.21 -15.05 -9.22
CA THR A 72 12.65 -14.83 -10.60
C THR A 72 12.44 -16.10 -11.42
N VAL A 73 12.34 -15.98 -12.75
CA VAL A 73 12.14 -17.13 -13.66
C VAL A 73 13.14 -18.27 -13.41
N ALA A 74 14.40 -17.92 -13.12
CA ALA A 74 15.46 -18.90 -12.83
C ALA A 74 15.20 -19.77 -11.57
N ARG A 75 14.35 -19.32 -10.64
CA ARG A 75 14.05 -20.01 -9.38
C ARG A 75 12.68 -20.71 -9.36
N LEU A 76 11.92 -20.63 -10.46
CA LEU A 76 10.62 -21.29 -10.60
C LEU A 76 10.65 -22.81 -10.37
N PRO A 77 11.69 -23.57 -10.81
CA PRO A 77 11.74 -25.01 -10.54
C PRO A 77 11.74 -25.34 -9.04
N GLY A 78 12.19 -24.42 -8.18
CA GLY A 78 12.18 -24.54 -6.72
C GLY A 78 10.92 -24.01 -6.05
N LEU A 79 9.86 -23.64 -6.78
CA LEU A 79 8.65 -23.02 -6.22
C LEU A 79 8.05 -23.82 -5.06
N LEU A 80 8.02 -25.15 -5.18
CA LEU A 80 7.49 -26.03 -4.14
C LEU A 80 8.25 -25.89 -2.82
N GLU A 81 9.58 -25.78 -2.89
CA GLU A 81 10.42 -25.61 -1.71
C GLU A 81 10.08 -24.30 -0.98
N TYR A 82 9.92 -23.20 -1.72
CA TYR A 82 9.48 -21.93 -1.15
C TYR A 82 8.07 -22.01 -0.55
N LEU A 83 7.13 -22.66 -1.21
CA LEU A 83 5.77 -22.85 -0.68
C LEU A 83 5.78 -23.63 0.64
N LEU A 84 6.60 -24.68 0.74
CA LEU A 84 6.69 -25.51 1.94
C LEU A 84 7.47 -24.85 3.09
N TRP A 85 8.59 -24.18 2.80
CA TRP A 85 9.46 -23.64 3.86
C TRP A 85 9.08 -22.22 4.30
N VAL A 86 8.58 -21.41 3.37
CA VAL A 86 8.33 -19.99 3.62
C VAL A 86 6.86 -19.73 3.95
N PHE A 87 5.95 -20.30 3.16
CA PHE A 87 4.52 -19.98 3.25
C PHE A 87 3.73 -20.93 4.15
N LEU A 88 4.13 -22.19 4.28
CA LEU A 88 3.47 -23.17 5.14
C LEU A 88 3.56 -22.83 6.64
N PRO A 89 4.71 -22.39 7.21
CA PRO A 89 4.81 -22.16 8.64
C PRO A 89 3.88 -21.04 9.12
N GLU A 90 3.32 -21.23 10.31
CA GLU A 90 2.48 -20.23 10.96
C GLU A 90 3.26 -18.95 11.32
N PRO A 91 2.59 -17.79 11.43
CA PRO A 91 3.24 -16.50 11.67
C PRO A 91 4.15 -16.44 12.90
N PRO A 92 3.81 -17.03 14.07
CA PRO A 92 4.70 -16.98 15.23
C PRO A 92 5.97 -17.80 15.04
N ILE A 93 5.92 -18.88 14.24
CA ILE A 93 7.07 -19.76 13.98
C ILE A 93 8.06 -19.08 13.02
N ARG A 94 7.55 -18.25 12.10
CA ARG A 94 8.37 -17.49 11.13
C ARG A 94 9.44 -16.62 11.77
N LYS A 95 9.21 -16.08 12.98
CA LYS A 95 10.21 -15.29 13.71
C LYS A 95 11.45 -16.08 14.13
N LYS A 96 11.34 -17.41 14.19
CA LYS A 96 12.44 -18.33 14.52
C LYS A 96 13.14 -18.87 13.28
N LEU A 97 12.59 -18.62 12.10
CA LEU A 97 13.14 -19.05 10.82
C LEU A 97 13.97 -17.91 10.22
N VAL A 98 15.06 -18.26 9.55
CA VAL A 98 15.84 -17.30 8.77
C VAL A 98 15.09 -17.06 7.45
N LEU A 99 14.24 -16.04 7.45
CA LEU A 99 13.49 -15.63 6.26
C LEU A 99 14.25 -14.57 5.45
N PRO A 100 13.96 -14.44 4.15
CA PRO A 100 14.47 -13.35 3.33
C PRO A 100 14.16 -12.00 4.00
N PRO A 101 15.09 -11.02 3.92
CA PRO A 101 14.87 -9.72 4.52
C PRO A 101 13.64 -9.03 3.91
N PRO A 102 12.87 -8.27 4.71
CA PRO A 102 11.71 -7.55 4.22
C PRO A 102 12.13 -6.55 3.14
N VAL A 103 11.35 -6.51 2.05
CA VAL A 103 11.57 -5.56 0.97
C VAL A 103 11.07 -4.19 1.41
N LYS A 104 11.84 -3.13 1.11
CA LYS A 104 11.39 -1.76 1.38
C LYS A 104 10.19 -1.43 0.50
N VAL A 105 9.04 -1.22 1.14
CA VAL A 105 7.78 -0.89 0.46
C VAL A 105 7.71 0.60 0.17
N ASP A 106 7.27 0.95 -1.04
CA ASP A 106 6.98 2.34 -1.42
C ASP A 106 5.54 2.67 -1.03
N TYR A 107 5.35 3.66 -0.15
CA TYR A 107 4.05 4.07 0.41
C TYR A 107 3.43 5.29 -0.26
N ARG A 108 3.97 5.71 -1.41
CA ARG A 108 3.42 6.86 -2.12
C ARG A 108 1.95 6.65 -2.48
N ALA A 109 1.18 7.72 -2.36
CA ALA A 109 -0.22 7.70 -2.73
C ALA A 109 -0.37 7.76 -4.25
N ALA A 110 -1.35 7.04 -4.79
CA ALA A 110 -1.78 7.22 -6.16
C ALA A 110 -2.80 8.37 -6.26
N CYS A 111 -2.60 9.30 -7.20
CA CYS A 111 -3.58 10.36 -7.43
C CYS A 111 -4.87 9.82 -8.04
N PHE A 112 -6.02 10.36 -7.65
CA PHE A 112 -7.33 9.96 -8.18
C PHE A 112 -7.55 10.41 -9.64
N CYS A 113 -6.80 11.42 -10.12
CA CYS A 113 -6.88 11.90 -11.51
C CYS A 113 -6.34 10.88 -12.52
N HIS A 114 -5.11 10.41 -12.31
CA HIS A 114 -4.36 9.61 -13.30
C HIS A 114 -4.03 8.21 -12.79
N ARG A 115 -4.31 7.90 -11.51
CA ARG A 115 -3.95 6.64 -10.84
C ARG A 115 -2.45 6.35 -10.85
N GLN A 116 -1.65 7.41 -10.88
CA GLN A 116 -0.19 7.36 -10.80
C GLN A 116 0.29 7.79 -9.42
N LEU A 117 1.39 7.19 -8.97
CA LEU A 117 2.06 7.54 -7.73
C LEU A 117 2.56 8.98 -7.79
N VAL A 118 2.34 9.73 -6.71
CA VAL A 118 2.77 11.14 -6.59
C VAL A 118 3.60 11.33 -5.32
N ASP A 119 4.70 12.09 -5.43
CA ASP A 119 5.51 12.49 -4.27
C ASP A 119 4.88 13.67 -3.53
N ILE A 120 4.30 14.61 -4.29
CA ILE A 120 3.58 15.79 -3.76
C ILE A 120 2.16 15.76 -4.32
N GLY A 121 1.17 15.77 -3.44
CA GLY A 121 -0.25 15.74 -3.80
C GLY A 121 -1.08 16.74 -2.99
N TYR A 122 -2.20 17.15 -3.56
CA TYR A 122 -3.19 18.01 -2.92
C TYR A 122 -4.35 17.16 -2.41
N VAL A 123 -4.70 17.30 -1.14
CA VAL A 123 -5.75 16.50 -0.50
C VAL A 123 -7.02 17.33 -0.37
N CYS A 124 -8.15 16.76 -0.78
CA CYS A 124 -9.47 17.34 -0.55
C CYS A 124 -9.82 17.29 0.95
N SER A 125 -10.18 18.43 1.55
CA SER A 125 -10.57 18.49 2.96
C SER A 125 -11.93 17.84 3.26
N VAL A 126 -12.74 17.55 2.24
CA VAL A 126 -14.09 16.98 2.38
C VAL A 126 -14.07 15.46 2.22
N CYS A 127 -13.53 14.95 1.11
CA CYS A 127 -13.54 13.51 0.79
C CYS A 127 -12.17 12.83 0.87
N LEU A 128 -11.13 13.53 1.30
CA LEU A 128 -9.75 13.02 1.43
C LEU A 128 -9.12 12.50 0.13
N SER A 129 -9.73 12.78 -1.03
CA SER A 129 -9.18 12.41 -2.33
C SER A 129 -7.88 13.17 -2.63
N ILE A 130 -6.88 12.46 -3.17
CA ILE A 130 -5.54 12.98 -3.45
C ILE A 130 -5.40 13.31 -4.94
N PHE A 131 -4.90 14.50 -5.27
CA PHE A 131 -4.73 15.00 -6.63
C PHE A 131 -3.28 15.40 -6.94
N CYS A 132 -2.85 15.21 -8.18
CA CYS A 132 -1.49 15.55 -8.62
C CYS A 132 -1.28 17.05 -8.87
N LYS A 133 -2.36 17.82 -9.08
CA LYS A 133 -2.33 19.26 -9.32
C LYS A 133 -3.41 19.92 -8.49
N PHE A 134 -3.16 21.17 -8.07
CA PHE A 134 -4.16 21.97 -7.39
C PHE A 134 -5.33 22.26 -8.34
N SER A 135 -6.54 22.05 -7.85
CA SER A 135 -7.78 22.44 -8.52
C SER A 135 -8.70 23.10 -7.49
N PRO A 136 -9.31 24.26 -7.80
CA PRO A 136 -10.26 24.91 -6.91
C PRO A 136 -11.58 24.12 -6.78
N ILE A 137 -11.79 23.09 -7.59
CA ILE A 137 -12.95 22.21 -7.53
C ILE A 137 -12.48 20.77 -7.42
N CYS A 138 -12.98 20.03 -6.42
CA CYS A 138 -12.72 18.61 -6.29
C CYS A 138 -13.47 17.83 -7.38
N THR A 139 -12.78 17.03 -8.19
CA THR A 139 -13.42 16.21 -9.24
C THR A 139 -14.20 15.02 -8.70
N THR A 140 -14.02 14.65 -7.43
CA THR A 140 -14.66 13.48 -6.81
C THR A 140 -15.94 13.84 -6.05
N CYS A 141 -15.95 14.94 -5.28
CA CYS A 141 -17.10 15.36 -4.48
C CYS A 141 -17.69 16.72 -4.90
N HIS A 142 -17.14 17.37 -5.94
CA HIS A 142 -17.56 18.67 -6.44
C HIS A 142 -17.51 19.82 -5.43
N ALA A 143 -16.84 19.64 -4.29
CA ALA A 143 -16.58 20.71 -3.34
C ALA A 143 -15.71 21.81 -3.98
N VAL A 144 -16.10 23.07 -3.76
CA VAL A 144 -15.39 24.26 -4.24
C VAL A 144 -14.54 24.82 -3.11
N PHE A 145 -13.23 24.84 -3.32
CA PHE A 145 -12.28 25.45 -2.41
C PHE A 145 -12.13 26.92 -2.79
N ARG A 146 -12.47 27.81 -1.85
CA ARG A 146 -12.10 29.21 -1.97
C ARG A 146 -10.59 29.29 -1.78
N THR A 147 -9.84 29.59 -2.84
CA THR A 147 -8.43 29.90 -2.74
C THR A 147 -8.26 30.99 -1.69
N PRO A 148 -7.46 30.79 -0.63
CA PRO A 148 -6.96 31.92 0.13
C PRO A 148 -6.23 32.78 -0.90
N GLY A 149 -6.70 34.02 -1.09
CA GLY A 149 -5.93 35.02 -1.84
C GLY A 149 -4.49 35.02 -1.29
N ALA A 150 -3.53 35.30 -2.17
CA ALA A 150 -2.11 35.31 -1.85
C ALA A 150 -1.87 35.81 -0.42
N LEU A 151 -1.29 34.96 0.44
CA LEU A 151 -0.90 35.33 1.79
C LEU A 151 -0.22 36.70 1.72
N PRO A 152 -0.63 37.69 2.54
CA PRO A 152 -0.06 39.03 2.47
C PRO A 152 1.44 38.91 2.72
N VAL A 153 2.23 39.17 1.68
CA VAL A 153 3.69 39.22 1.75
C VAL A 153 4.01 40.32 2.74
N LYS A 154 4.44 39.95 3.95
CA LYS A 154 4.92 40.91 4.95
C LYS A 154 6.01 41.76 4.27
N PRO A 155 5.88 43.09 4.22
CA PRO A 155 6.87 43.92 3.54
C PRO A 155 8.23 43.75 4.21
N LYS A 156 9.25 43.37 3.42
CA LYS A 156 10.65 43.34 3.87
C LYS A 156 11.02 44.74 4.37
N LYS A 157 11.31 44.87 5.67
CA LYS A 157 11.91 46.10 6.23
C LYS A 157 13.21 46.40 5.46
N LYS A 158 13.26 47.56 4.79
CA LYS A 158 14.48 48.08 4.16
C LYS A 158 15.53 48.32 5.24
N LYS A 159 16.74 47.75 5.08
CA LYS A 159 17.90 48.08 5.91
C LYS A 159 18.30 49.55 5.67
N PRO A 160 18.71 50.30 6.71
CA PRO A 160 19.20 51.66 6.52
C PRO A 160 20.54 51.62 5.77
N LYS A 161 20.74 52.56 4.83
CA LYS A 161 22.02 52.78 4.17
C LYS A 161 22.96 53.46 5.17
N MET A 162 24.11 52.85 5.44
CA MET A 162 25.25 53.53 6.05
C MET A 162 25.92 54.38 4.97
N SER A 163 25.91 55.70 5.17
CA SER A 163 26.68 56.68 4.42
C SER A 163 28.14 56.63 4.88
N LEU A 164 29.06 56.50 3.92
CA LEU A 164 30.45 56.94 4.04
C LEU A 164 30.53 58.46 3.88
#